data_AF-S5GFM0-F1
#
_entry.id   AF-S5GFM0-F1
#
_cell.length_a   1.000
_cell.length_b   1.000
_cell.length_c   1.000
_cell.angle_alpha   90.00
_cell.angle_beta   90.00
_cell.angle_gamma   90.00
#
_symmetry.space_group_name_H-M   'P 1'
#
loop_
_entity.id
_entity.type
_entity.pdbx_description
1 polymer ?
#
loop_
_entity_poly.entity_id
_entity_poly.type
_entity_poly.pdbx_seq_one_letter_code
_entity_poly.pdbx_strand_id
1 'polypeptide(L)'
;ETHIALLKAVLREEDISNTTFGPADIKDSVNSTLYFVDGMTWPEIVRVYCESDEEYHHVLPFQEMEDYPYGPIDSKIKVLHFLVDQFLTTNIAREELMSEGVIQYDDHCRVCHKLGDLLCCETCSAVYHLECVKPPLEEVPEDEWQCEVCVAHKVPGVHDCVAEIQKNKPYIRHEPIGYDRHRR
;
A
#
# COMPACT_ATOMS: atom_id res chain seq x y z
N GLU A 1 -4.45 -13.24 13.40
CA GLU A 1 -3.13 -12.96 12.78
C GLU A 1 -3.07 -11.59 12.11
N THR A 2 -4.05 -11.21 11.27
CA THR A 2 -4.03 -9.90 10.58
C THR A 2 -4.09 -8.69 11.51
N HIS A 3 -4.96 -8.68 12.54
CA HIS A 3 -5.02 -7.59 13.53
C HIS A 3 -3.66 -7.34 14.20
N ILE A 4 -2.96 -8.42 14.58
CA ILE A 4 -1.63 -8.36 15.19
C ILE A 4 -0.61 -7.77 14.21
N ALA A 5 -0.64 -8.19 12.95
CA ALA A 5 0.27 -7.69 11.93
C ALA A 5 0.08 -6.19 11.67
N LEU A 6 -1.17 -5.75 11.49
CA LEU A 6 -1.50 -4.34 11.29
C LEU A 6 -1.14 -3.50 12.52
N LEU A 7 -1.52 -3.94 13.71
CA LEU A 7 -1.18 -3.26 14.96
C LEU A 7 0.35 -3.11 15.13
N LYS A 8 1.12 -4.17 14.85
CA LYS A 8 2.59 -4.10 14.88
C LYS A 8 3.14 -3.14 13.85
N ALA A 9 2.55 -3.06 12.66
CA ALA A 9 2.98 -2.12 11.64
C ALA A 9 2.72 -0.67 12.07
N VAL A 10 1.52 -0.38 12.58
CA VAL A 10 1.14 0.94 13.10
C VAL A 10 2.05 1.38 14.25
N LEU A 11 2.23 0.53 15.26
CA LEU A 11 3.07 0.84 16.42
C LEU A 11 4.56 1.02 16.05
N ARG A 12 5.05 0.32 15.02
CA ARG A 12 6.42 0.52 14.52
C ARG A 12 6.58 1.84 13.79
N GLU A 13 5.60 2.21 12.97
CA GLU A 13 5.61 3.50 12.28
C GLU A 13 5.66 4.65 13.30
N GLU A 14 4.84 4.59 14.35
CA GLU A 14 4.80 5.61 15.39
C GLU A 14 6.11 5.74 16.19
N ASP A 15 6.80 4.62 16.44
CA ASP A 15 8.13 4.63 17.07
C ASP A 15 9.19 5.26 16.14
N ILE A 16 9.13 4.96 14.83
CA ILE A 16 10.02 5.55 13.82
C ILE A 16 9.77 7.06 13.69
N SER A 17 8.51 7.48 13.65
CA SER A 17 8.11 8.89 13.54
C SER A 17 8.25 9.67 14.87
N ASN A 18 8.52 8.99 15.98
CA ASN A 18 8.51 9.54 17.34
C ASN A 18 7.22 10.31 17.66
N THR A 19 6.08 9.86 17.14
CA THR A 19 4.76 10.47 17.39
C THR A 19 4.08 9.91 18.63
N THR A 20 4.73 9.01 19.36
CA THR A 20 4.23 8.48 20.63
C THR A 20 4.14 9.59 21.68
N PHE A 21 2.94 9.83 22.21
CA PHE A 21 2.74 10.72 23.34
C PHE A 21 3.17 10.03 24.65
N GLY A 22 4.43 10.24 25.04
CA GLY A 22 4.96 9.76 26.31
C GLY A 22 6.34 10.33 26.65
N PRO A 23 6.65 10.55 27.94
CA PRO A 23 8.01 10.81 28.41
C PRO A 23 9.03 9.80 27.84
N ALA A 24 10.27 10.24 27.57
CA ALA A 24 11.30 9.43 26.89
C ALA A 24 11.67 8.14 27.63
N ASP A 25 11.45 8.09 28.95
CA ASP A 25 11.57 6.92 29.83
C ASP A 25 10.49 5.85 29.60
N ILE A 26 9.41 6.18 28.88
CA ILE A 26 8.32 5.26 28.51
C ILE A 26 8.62 4.53 27.18
N LYS A 27 9.65 4.94 26.43
CA LYS A 27 10.03 4.32 25.15
C LYS A 27 10.32 2.81 25.28
N ASP A 28 10.86 2.38 26.43
CA ASP A 28 11.09 0.96 26.73
C ASP A 28 9.78 0.17 26.96
N SER A 29 8.73 0.83 27.45
CA SER A 29 7.42 0.20 27.66
C SER A 29 6.64 0.02 26.35
N VAL A 30 6.78 0.93 25.39
CA VAL A 30 6.17 0.82 24.05
C VAL A 30 6.81 -0.32 23.26
N ASN A 31 8.14 -0.42 23.35
CA ASN A 31 8.86 -1.58 22.83
C ASN A 31 8.36 -2.88 23.48
N SER A 32 8.14 -2.88 24.79
CA SER A 32 7.58 -4.03 25.50
C SER A 32 6.21 -4.43 24.93
N THR A 33 5.31 -3.47 24.69
CA THR A 33 4.00 -3.73 24.06
C THR A 33 4.16 -4.41 22.71
N LEU A 34 5.02 -3.90 21.82
CA LEU A 34 5.33 -4.52 20.51
C LEU A 34 5.80 -5.98 20.61
N TYR A 35 6.61 -6.30 21.63
CA TYR A 35 7.11 -7.66 21.87
C TYR A 35 6.05 -8.60 22.47
N PHE A 36 5.15 -8.09 23.31
CA PHE A 36 4.15 -8.88 24.01
C PHE A 36 2.79 -8.97 23.30
N VAL A 37 2.58 -8.30 22.15
CA VAL A 37 1.39 -8.54 21.30
C VAL A 37 1.43 -9.98 20.75
N ASP A 38 0.48 -10.80 21.22
CA ASP A 38 0.24 -12.17 20.80
C ASP A 38 -1.27 -12.44 20.57
N GLY A 39 -1.63 -13.72 20.37
CA GLY A 39 -3.01 -14.14 20.08
C GLY A 39 -4.03 -13.83 21.18
N MET A 40 -3.59 -13.61 22.41
CA MET A 40 -4.43 -13.36 23.58
C MET A 40 -4.40 -11.89 24.02
N THR A 41 -3.28 -11.20 23.85
CA THR A 41 -3.08 -9.83 24.36
C THR A 41 -3.45 -8.74 23.37
N TRP A 42 -3.49 -9.03 22.07
CA TRP A 42 -3.81 -8.04 21.05
C TRP A 42 -5.12 -7.26 21.25
N PRO A 43 -6.24 -7.84 21.76
CA PRO A 43 -7.49 -7.10 21.92
C PRO A 43 -7.32 -5.96 22.91
N GLU A 44 -6.65 -6.24 24.02
CA GLU A 44 -6.37 -5.28 25.08
C GLU A 44 -5.43 -4.17 24.60
N ILE A 45 -4.43 -4.53 23.79
CA ILE A 45 -3.48 -3.56 23.25
C ILE A 45 -4.17 -2.63 22.24
N VAL A 46 -5.08 -3.14 21.40
CA VAL A 46 -5.91 -2.30 20.52
C VAL A 46 -6.82 -1.39 21.35
N ARG A 47 -7.37 -1.87 22.47
CA ARG A 47 -8.20 -1.06 23.36
C ARG A 47 -7.39 0.11 23.93
N VAL A 48 -6.22 -0.16 24.52
CA VAL A 48 -5.32 0.87 25.05
C VAL A 48 -4.89 1.86 23.96
N TYR A 49 -4.61 1.36 22.75
CA TYR A 49 -4.30 2.22 21.61
C TYR A 49 -5.47 3.15 21.27
N CYS A 50 -6.69 2.63 21.19
CA CYS A 50 -7.88 3.44 20.94
C CYS A 50 -8.18 4.41 22.09
N GLU A 51 -7.85 4.08 23.34
CA GLU A 51 -8.02 4.98 24.48
C GLU A 51 -7.05 6.16 24.48
N SER A 52 -5.89 6.00 23.84
CA SER A 52 -4.83 7.02 23.84
C SER A 52 -5.16 8.28 23.04
N ASP A 53 -6.14 8.22 22.12
CA ASP A 53 -6.57 9.33 21.28
C ASP A 53 -8.10 9.40 21.21
N GLU A 54 -8.66 10.58 21.47
CA GLU A 54 -10.11 10.83 21.38
C GLU A 54 -10.67 10.54 19.98
N GLU A 55 -9.87 10.72 18.92
CA GLU A 55 -10.30 10.42 17.56
C GLU A 55 -10.63 8.94 17.36
N TYR A 56 -10.03 8.03 18.15
CA TYR A 56 -10.21 6.58 18.04
C TYR A 56 -11.30 6.01 18.96
N HIS A 57 -11.87 6.84 19.84
CA HIS A 57 -12.87 6.38 20.84
C HIS A 57 -14.12 5.76 20.22
N HIS A 58 -14.42 6.08 18.97
CA HIS A 58 -15.52 5.48 18.21
C HIS A 58 -15.39 3.96 18.01
N VAL A 59 -14.19 3.39 18.21
CA VAL A 59 -13.91 1.95 18.07
C VAL A 59 -14.12 1.19 19.39
N LEU A 60 -14.03 1.86 20.54
CA LEU A 60 -14.12 1.24 21.87
C LEU A 60 -15.40 0.43 22.10
N PRO A 61 -16.60 0.89 21.68
CA PRO A 61 -17.83 0.11 21.89
C PRO A 61 -17.82 -1.28 21.23
N PHE A 62 -17.02 -1.48 20.18
CA PHE A 62 -16.89 -2.79 19.52
C PHE A 62 -15.99 -3.76 20.30
N GLN A 63 -15.13 -3.23 21.19
CA GLN A 63 -14.17 -3.97 21.99
C GLN A 63 -14.72 -4.30 23.39
N GLU A 64 -15.67 -3.52 23.90
CA GLU A 64 -16.29 -3.70 25.22
C GLU A 64 -17.41 -4.75 25.27
N MET A 65 -17.69 -5.44 24.15
CA MET A 65 -18.68 -6.51 24.14
C MET A 65 -18.22 -7.66 25.04
N GLU A 66 -19.15 -8.24 25.83
CA GLU A 66 -18.86 -9.25 26.86
C GLU A 66 -17.98 -10.42 26.37
N ASP A 67 -18.12 -10.79 25.11
CA ASP A 67 -17.39 -11.91 24.52
C ASP A 67 -16.19 -11.49 23.65
N TYR A 68 -15.80 -10.23 23.49
CA TYR A 68 -14.68 -9.86 22.60
C TYR A 68 -13.34 -10.40 23.13
N PRO A 69 -12.46 -11.02 22.30
CA PRO A 69 -12.51 -11.21 20.85
C PRO A 69 -13.11 -12.56 20.41
N TYR A 70 -13.94 -13.21 21.20
CA TYR A 70 -14.60 -14.49 20.89
C TYR A 70 -16.07 -14.35 20.45
N GLY A 71 -16.64 -13.15 20.57
CA GLY A 71 -18.00 -12.81 20.15
C GLY A 71 -18.18 -12.73 18.63
N PRO A 72 -19.32 -12.14 18.18
CA PRO A 72 -19.67 -12.03 16.76
C PRO A 72 -18.59 -11.40 15.89
N ILE A 73 -18.51 -11.84 14.63
CA ILE A 73 -17.47 -11.41 13.68
C ILE A 73 -17.56 -9.92 13.32
N ASP A 74 -18.74 -9.32 13.41
CA ASP A 74 -18.99 -7.94 13.00
C ASP A 74 -18.08 -6.94 13.71
N SER A 75 -17.93 -7.08 15.03
CA SER A 75 -17.06 -6.19 15.81
C SER A 75 -15.59 -6.37 15.48
N LYS A 76 -15.15 -7.60 15.18
CA LYS A 76 -13.79 -7.86 14.70
C LYS A 76 -13.52 -7.19 13.36
N ILE A 77 -14.50 -7.18 12.46
CA ILE A 77 -14.40 -6.52 11.16
C ILE A 77 -14.31 -5.00 11.35
N LYS A 78 -15.06 -4.41 12.28
CA LYS A 78 -14.97 -2.97 12.59
C LYS A 78 -13.59 -2.60 13.13
N VAL A 79 -13.06 -3.39 14.06
CA VAL A 79 -11.69 -3.18 14.57
C VAL A 79 -10.64 -3.41 13.48
N LEU A 80 -10.84 -4.41 12.62
CA LEU A 80 -9.93 -4.65 11.49
C LEU A 80 -9.93 -3.48 10.51
N HIS A 81 -11.11 -2.95 10.19
CA HIS A 81 -11.30 -1.82 9.29
C HIS A 81 -10.60 -0.57 9.82
N PHE A 82 -10.73 -0.30 11.13
CA PHE A 82 -9.96 0.75 11.81
C PHE A 82 -8.44 0.54 11.69
N LEU A 83 -7.92 -0.65 12.01
CA LEU A 83 -6.49 -0.93 11.92
C LEU A 83 -5.95 -0.84 10.49
N VAL A 84 -6.77 -1.22 9.50
CA VAL A 84 -6.45 -1.06 8.08
C VAL A 84 -6.37 0.42 7.74
N ASP A 85 -7.33 1.23 8.17
CA ASP A 85 -7.33 2.67 7.93
C ASP A 85 -6.10 3.32 8.53
N GLN A 86 -5.74 2.95 9.77
CA GLN A 86 -4.54 3.46 10.41
C GLN A 86 -3.27 3.04 9.67
N PHE A 87 -3.17 1.77 9.27
CA PHE A 87 -2.05 1.28 8.46
C PHE A 87 -1.88 2.04 7.15
N LEU A 88 -2.98 2.36 6.47
CA LEU A 88 -2.96 3.09 5.21
C LEU A 88 -2.51 4.55 5.34
N THR A 89 -2.50 5.10 6.56
CA THR A 89 -1.92 6.42 6.84
C THR A 89 -0.43 6.39 7.15
N THR A 90 0.18 5.21 7.30
CA THR A 90 1.62 5.07 7.54
C THR A 90 2.44 5.52 6.32
N ASN A 91 3.68 5.97 6.52
CA ASN A 91 4.53 6.37 5.40
C ASN A 91 4.86 5.18 4.49
N ILE A 92 5.09 4.00 5.05
CA ILE A 92 5.34 2.77 4.27
C ILE A 92 4.18 2.51 3.30
N ALA A 93 2.94 2.51 3.79
CA ALA A 93 1.79 2.29 2.92
C ALA A 93 1.62 3.42 1.90
N ARG A 94 1.83 4.68 2.32
CA ARG A 94 1.75 5.84 1.42
C ARG A 94 2.81 5.80 0.31
N GLU A 95 4.05 5.45 0.63
CA GLU A 95 5.16 5.38 -0.33
C GLU A 95 4.93 4.28 -1.35
N GLU A 96 4.51 3.09 -0.92
CA GLU A 96 4.14 2.00 -1.82
C GLU A 96 2.96 2.36 -2.72
N LEU A 97 1.92 3.00 -2.16
CA LEU A 97 0.75 3.44 -2.95
C LEU A 97 1.09 4.58 -3.92
N MET A 98 2.05 5.43 -3.59
CA MET A 98 2.54 6.50 -4.48
C MET A 98 3.55 5.98 -5.50
N SER A 99 4.20 4.85 -5.23
CA SER A 99 5.10 4.17 -6.16
C SER A 99 4.36 3.19 -7.08
N GLU A 100 3.12 2.79 -6.76
CA GLU A 100 2.23 2.08 -7.67
C GLU A 100 2.03 2.91 -8.96
N GLY A 101 2.60 2.40 -10.06
CA GLY A 101 2.60 3.06 -11.38
C GLY A 101 3.86 3.85 -11.70
N VAL A 102 4.79 4.05 -10.75
CA VAL A 102 6.12 4.60 -11.04
C VAL A 102 7.01 3.48 -11.52
N ILE A 103 7.19 3.41 -12.83
CA ILE A 103 8.12 2.46 -13.45
C ILE A 103 9.55 2.85 -13.06
N GLN A 104 10.20 2.02 -12.25
CA GLN A 104 11.64 2.10 -12.06
C GLN A 104 12.33 1.60 -13.32
N TYR A 105 13.08 2.47 -13.97
CA TYR A 105 13.79 2.16 -15.19
C TYR A 105 15.13 1.46 -14.93
N ASP A 106 15.50 0.55 -15.83
CA ASP A 106 16.82 -0.07 -15.83
C ASP A 106 17.91 0.99 -16.15
N ASP A 107 19.10 0.89 -15.55
CA ASP A 107 20.19 1.84 -15.84
C ASP A 107 20.94 1.53 -17.15
N HIS A 108 20.70 0.35 -17.75
CA HIS A 108 21.47 -0.15 -18.89
C HIS A 108 20.54 -0.44 -20.06
N CYS A 109 21.00 -0.14 -21.28
CA CYS A 109 20.25 -0.47 -22.49
C CYS A 109 19.93 -1.98 -22.55
N ARG A 110 18.66 -2.32 -22.76
CA ARG A 110 18.16 -3.70 -22.82
C ARG A 110 18.83 -4.55 -23.90
N VAL A 111 19.36 -3.92 -24.95
CA VAL A 111 19.96 -4.60 -26.11
C VAL A 111 21.48 -4.74 -25.96
N CYS A 112 22.19 -3.66 -25.61
CA CYS A 112 23.65 -3.66 -25.58
C CYS A 112 24.25 -3.73 -24.16
N HIS A 113 23.43 -3.64 -23.12
CA HIS A 113 23.80 -3.67 -21.70
C HIS A 113 24.83 -2.61 -21.28
N LYS A 114 24.87 -1.49 -21.99
CA LYS A 114 25.74 -0.34 -21.69
C LYS A 114 24.92 0.81 -21.12
N LEU A 115 25.58 1.60 -20.28
CA LEU A 115 25.12 2.91 -19.80
C LEU A 115 25.25 3.95 -20.94
N GLY A 116 24.48 5.03 -20.87
CA GLY A 116 24.53 6.13 -21.84
C GLY A 116 23.25 6.96 -21.85
N ASP A 117 22.96 7.59 -22.98
CA ASP A 117 21.70 8.30 -23.21
C ASP A 117 20.61 7.30 -23.61
N LEU A 118 19.68 7.07 -22.69
CA LEU A 118 18.71 5.98 -22.78
C LEU A 118 17.27 6.53 -22.87
N LEU A 119 16.51 5.98 -23.81
CA LEU A 119 15.09 6.20 -24.01
C LEU A 119 14.28 5.23 -23.15
N CYS A 120 13.34 5.76 -22.37
CA CYS A 120 12.51 5.01 -21.44
C CYS A 120 11.19 4.54 -22.08
N CYS A 121 10.80 3.29 -21.87
CA CYS A 121 9.50 2.77 -22.30
C CYS A 121 8.40 3.10 -21.28
N GLU A 122 7.26 3.64 -21.71
CA GLU A 122 6.21 4.04 -20.76
C GLU A 122 5.45 2.91 -20.06
N THR A 123 5.66 1.67 -20.48
CA THR A 123 4.87 0.53 -20.01
C THR A 123 5.71 -0.57 -19.37
N CYS A 124 7.04 -0.42 -19.35
CA CYS A 124 7.93 -1.35 -18.65
C CYS A 124 9.24 -0.66 -18.25
N SER A 125 10.01 -1.29 -17.37
CA SER A 125 11.30 -0.77 -16.89
C SER A 125 12.40 -0.68 -17.96
N ALA A 126 12.17 -1.21 -19.16
CA ALA A 126 13.22 -1.33 -20.16
C ALA A 126 13.59 0.02 -20.78
N VAL A 127 14.90 0.23 -20.93
CA VAL A 127 15.47 1.42 -21.57
C VAL A 127 16.36 1.05 -22.76
N TYR A 128 16.50 1.95 -23.74
CA TYR A 128 17.17 1.68 -25.01
C TYR A 128 17.96 2.89 -25.51
N HIS A 129 19.14 2.69 -26.09
CA HIS A 129 19.70 3.74 -26.96
C HIS A 129 18.85 3.91 -28.22
N LEU A 130 18.77 5.12 -28.77
CA LEU A 130 18.03 5.38 -30.01
C LEU A 130 18.44 4.44 -31.17
N GLU A 131 19.75 4.16 -31.29
CA GLU A 131 20.32 3.22 -32.27
C GLU A 131 20.00 1.74 -31.99
N CYS A 132 19.68 1.40 -30.73
CA CYS A 132 19.36 0.04 -30.30
C CYS A 132 17.87 -0.30 -30.48
N VAL A 133 17.01 0.69 -30.72
CA VAL A 133 15.59 0.51 -31.02
C VAL A 133 15.42 -0.03 -32.45
N LYS A 134 14.30 -0.71 -32.71
CA LYS A 134 13.91 -1.17 -34.04
C LYS A 134 12.54 -0.60 -34.43
N PRO A 135 12.45 0.19 -35.52
CA PRO A 135 13.56 0.75 -36.29
C PRO A 135 14.44 1.71 -35.47
N PRO A 136 15.73 1.90 -35.82
CA PRO A 136 16.59 2.86 -35.13
C PRO A 136 16.00 4.27 -35.22
N LEU A 137 15.99 4.99 -34.11
CA LEU A 137 15.52 6.37 -34.04
C LEU A 137 16.69 7.33 -34.21
N GLU A 138 16.46 8.46 -34.90
CA GLU A 138 17.47 9.52 -35.06
C GLU A 138 17.35 10.58 -33.95
N GLU A 139 16.15 10.82 -33.45
CA GLU A 139 15.83 11.81 -32.42
C GLU A 139 14.87 11.22 -31.36
N VAL A 140 14.83 11.85 -30.19
CA VAL A 140 13.89 11.47 -29.12
C VAL A 140 12.46 11.82 -29.57
N PRO A 141 11.50 10.87 -29.52
CA PRO A 141 10.11 11.14 -29.87
C PRO A 141 9.51 12.26 -29.02
N GLU A 142 8.71 13.14 -29.63
CA GLU A 142 7.94 14.17 -28.89
C GLU A 142 6.72 13.56 -28.17
N ASP A 143 6.18 12.48 -28.73
CA ASP A 143 5.02 11.75 -28.20
C ASP A 143 5.43 10.53 -27.36
N GLU A 144 4.44 9.98 -26.67
CA GLU A 144 4.52 8.74 -25.89
C GLU A 144 5.17 7.57 -26.67
N TRP A 145 6.28 7.03 -26.15
CA TRP A 145 7.05 5.95 -26.80
C TRP A 145 6.97 4.62 -26.04
N GLN A 146 6.83 3.52 -26.80
CA GLN A 146 6.79 2.16 -26.28
C GLN A 146 7.74 1.23 -27.03
N CYS A 147 8.41 0.35 -26.28
CA CYS A 147 9.35 -0.59 -26.87
C CYS A 147 8.66 -1.67 -27.71
N GLU A 148 9.41 -2.29 -28.63
CA GLU A 148 8.89 -3.32 -29.55
C GLU A 148 8.21 -4.48 -28.82
N VAL A 149 8.69 -4.81 -27.61
CA VAL A 149 8.14 -5.87 -26.77
C VAL A 149 6.76 -5.47 -26.26
N CYS A 150 6.61 -4.27 -25.68
CA CYS A 150 5.32 -3.80 -25.19
C CYS A 150 4.30 -3.65 -26.31
N VAL A 151 4.72 -3.14 -27.48
CA VAL A 151 3.83 -3.04 -28.66
C VAL A 151 3.39 -4.43 -29.13
N ALA A 152 4.30 -5.41 -29.18
CA ALA A 152 3.96 -6.78 -29.59
C ALA A 152 3.02 -7.49 -28.60
N HIS A 153 3.10 -7.16 -27.31
CA HIS A 153 2.25 -7.75 -26.27
C HIS A 153 0.91 -7.03 -26.05
N LYS A 154 0.64 -5.93 -26.76
CA LYS A 154 -0.69 -5.29 -26.75
C LYS A 154 -1.70 -6.17 -27.49
N VAL A 155 -2.47 -6.96 -26.73
CA VAL A 155 -3.58 -7.75 -27.28
C VAL A 155 -4.82 -6.86 -27.41
N PRO A 156 -5.37 -6.65 -28.63
CA PRO A 156 -6.56 -5.83 -28.81
C PRO A 156 -7.76 -6.44 -28.06
N GLY A 157 -8.51 -5.59 -27.34
CA GLY A 157 -9.67 -5.98 -26.54
C GLY A 157 -9.37 -6.46 -25.11
N VAL A 158 -8.08 -6.56 -24.73
CA VAL A 158 -7.67 -6.78 -23.34
C VAL A 158 -7.21 -5.44 -22.78
N HIS A 159 -8.07 -4.81 -22.00
CA HIS A 159 -7.73 -3.62 -21.23
C HIS A 159 -7.41 -4.04 -19.80
N ASP A 160 -6.53 -3.29 -19.15
CA ASP A 160 -6.29 -3.43 -17.72
C ASP A 160 -7.62 -3.28 -16.96
N CYS A 161 -7.81 -4.06 -15.90
CA CYS A 161 -8.97 -3.92 -15.02
C CYS A 161 -8.92 -2.65 -14.16
N VAL A 162 -7.79 -1.92 -14.22
CA VAL A 162 -7.61 -0.60 -13.62
C VAL A 162 -8.19 0.48 -14.54
N ALA A 163 -9.28 1.12 -14.11
CA ALA A 163 -9.87 2.25 -14.81
C ALA A 163 -8.93 3.47 -14.81
N GLU A 164 -9.00 4.35 -15.82
CA GLU A 164 -8.19 5.59 -15.88
C GLU A 164 -8.35 6.48 -14.65
N ILE A 165 -9.51 6.45 -14.00
CA ILE A 165 -9.74 7.18 -12.76
C ILE A 165 -8.90 6.65 -11.59
N GLN A 166 -8.56 5.36 -11.60
CA GLN A 166 -7.72 4.70 -10.61
C GLN A 166 -6.23 4.96 -10.87
N LYS A 167 -5.84 5.21 -12.13
CA LYS A 167 -4.45 5.60 -12.48
C LYS A 167 -4.05 6.95 -11.87
N ASN A 168 -5.00 7.88 -11.78
CA ASN A 168 -4.73 9.24 -11.30
C ASN A 168 -5.10 9.45 -9.82
N LYS A 169 -5.84 8.52 -9.22
CA LYS A 169 -6.23 8.52 -7.81
C LYS A 169 -6.23 7.08 -7.30
N PRO A 170 -5.21 6.64 -6.55
CA PRO A 170 -5.27 5.34 -5.90
C PRO A 170 -6.41 5.40 -4.86
N TYR A 171 -7.56 4.84 -5.22
CA TYR A 171 -8.65 4.64 -4.27
C TYR A 171 -8.22 3.53 -3.34
N ILE A 172 -7.82 3.91 -2.13
CA ILE A 172 -7.37 3.00 -1.07
C ILE A 172 -8.45 1.94 -0.75
N ARG A 173 -9.71 2.21 -1.08
CA ARG A 173 -10.79 1.22 -1.18
C ARG A 173 -11.47 1.32 -2.54
N HIS A 174 -11.50 0.21 -3.25
CA HIS A 174 -12.31 0.09 -4.47
C HIS A 174 -13.79 0.18 -4.08
N GLU A 175 -14.54 1.04 -4.75
CA GLU A 175 -16.01 0.94 -4.70
C GLU A 175 -16.43 -0.42 -5.27
N PRO A 176 -17.52 -1.01 -4.77
CA PRO A 176 -18.04 -2.27 -5.31
C PRO A 176 -18.25 -2.14 -6.83
N ILE A 177 -17.59 -3.01 -7.61
CA ILE A 177 -17.66 -3.04 -9.10
C ILE A 177 -19.11 -3.16 -9.60
N GLY A 178 -19.98 -3.68 -8.75
CA GLY A 178 -21.42 -3.69 -8.90
C GLY A 178 -22.01 -4.51 -7.76
N TYR A 179 -23.32 -4.51 -7.68
CA TYR A 179 -24.01 -5.43 -6.79
C TYR A 179 -24.48 -6.65 -7.56
N ASP A 180 -24.49 -7.82 -6.92
CA ASP A 180 -25.09 -9.01 -7.54
C ASP A 180 -26.61 -8.82 -7.75
N ARG A 181 -27.27 -9.81 -8.37
CA ARG A 181 -28.74 -9.79 -8.56
C ARG A 181 -29.55 -9.66 -7.25
N HIS A 182 -28.92 -9.84 -6.09
CA HIS A 182 -29.50 -9.71 -4.76
C HIS A 182 -29.05 -8.43 -4.04
N ARG A 183 -28.40 -7.51 -4.74
CA ARG A 183 -27.88 -6.24 -4.20
C ARG A 183 -26.84 -6.42 -3.08
N ARG A 184 -26.06 -7.50 -3.12
CA ARG A 184 -24.93 -7.73 -2.21
C ARG A 184 -23.61 -7.31 -2.85
#